data_AF-A0A8J7LCL1-F1
#
_entry.id   AF-A0A8J7LCL1-F1
#
_cell.length_a   1.000
_cell.length_b   1.000
_cell.length_c   1.000
_cell.angle_alpha   90.00
_cell.angle_beta   90.00
_cell.angle_gamma   90.00
#
_symmetry.space_group_name_H-M   'P 1'
#
loop_
_entity.id
_entity.type
_entity.pdbx_description
1 polymer ?
#
loop_
_entity_poly.entity_id
_entity_poly.type
_entity_poly.pdbx_seq_one_letter_code
_entity_poly.pdbx_strand_id
1 'polypeptide(L)'
;MTAYTGTYFKRQIDWYQQSPEITDANQRCYARRGERFLVSSYRRPVNESPVREDNRNSRYFGNIEYPGDYWEVTFQNLPSRCSSQLNQGGQTWFVYRRHVSIR
;
A
#
# COMPACT_ATOMS: atom_id res chain seq x y z
N MET A 1 9.98 20.61 6.27
CA MET A 1 9.16 19.58 5.61
C MET A 1 10.08 18.47 5.12
N THR A 2 10.04 17.28 5.70
CA THR A 2 10.74 16.11 5.15
C THR A 2 10.03 15.73 3.86
N ALA A 3 10.69 15.92 2.72
CA ALA A 3 10.15 15.50 1.43
C ALA A 3 9.92 13.98 1.49
N TYR A 4 8.71 13.51 1.14
CA TYR A 4 8.45 12.09 1.01
C TYR A 4 9.46 11.50 0.02
N THR A 5 10.37 10.66 0.52
CA THR A 5 11.44 10.03 -0.27
C THR A 5 10.92 8.88 -1.13
N GLY A 6 9.68 8.46 -0.89
CA GLY A 6 9.01 7.37 -1.58
C GLY A 6 7.63 7.08 -1.01
N THR A 7 7.11 5.91 -1.37
CA THR A 7 5.85 5.35 -0.86
C THR A 7 6.01 3.85 -0.62
N TYR A 8 4.98 3.21 -0.07
CA TYR A 8 4.94 1.76 0.10
C TYR A 8 3.70 1.20 -0.59
N PHE A 9 3.91 0.11 -1.32
CA PHE A 9 2.86 -0.81 -1.70
C PHE A 9 2.62 -1.75 -0.52
N LYS A 10 1.37 -1.89 -0.07
CA LYS A 10 0.97 -2.75 1.05
C LYS A 10 0.14 -3.93 0.55
N ARG A 11 0.22 -5.07 1.24
CA ARG A 11 -0.59 -6.25 0.92
C ARG A 11 -2.05 -6.07 1.36
N GLN A 12 -2.94 -6.91 0.83
CA GLN A 12 -4.37 -6.84 1.16
C GLN A 12 -4.67 -7.10 2.64
N ILE A 13 -3.88 -7.95 3.31
CA ILE A 13 -4.17 -8.30 4.71
C ILE A 13 -3.91 -7.14 5.69
N ASP A 14 -3.03 -6.19 5.34
CA ASP A 14 -2.60 -5.09 6.22
C ASP A 14 -2.55 -3.74 5.47
N TRP A 15 -3.33 -3.57 4.39
CA TRP A 15 -3.26 -2.33 3.59
C TRP A 15 -3.70 -1.10 4.39
N TYR A 16 -4.60 -1.31 5.35
CA TYR A 16 -5.07 -0.28 6.25
C TYR A 16 -3.96 0.12 7.24
N GLN A 17 -3.12 -0.81 7.70
CA GLN A 17 -2.05 -0.49 8.66
C GLN A 17 -1.02 0.47 8.05
N GLN A 18 -0.47 1.36 8.87
CA GLN A 18 0.59 2.25 8.42
C GLN A 18 1.86 1.45 8.13
N SER A 19 2.55 1.76 7.03
CA SER A 19 3.70 0.94 6.60
C SER A 19 4.80 0.78 7.65
N PRO A 20 5.11 1.77 8.51
CA PRO A 20 6.05 1.60 9.63
C PRO A 20 5.63 0.56 10.69
N GLU A 21 4.36 0.21 10.76
CA GLU A 21 3.79 -0.77 11.71
C GLU A 21 3.77 -2.19 11.14
N ILE A 22 3.87 -2.30 9.81
CA ILE A 22 4.06 -3.57 9.12
C ILE A 22 5.50 -4.05 9.37
N THR A 23 5.65 -4.93 10.36
CA THR A 23 6.95 -5.45 10.81
C THR A 23 7.51 -6.50 9.87
N ASP A 24 6.65 -7.31 9.25
CA ASP A 24 7.07 -8.23 8.20
C ASP A 24 7.36 -7.43 6.92
N ALA A 25 8.65 -7.37 6.55
CA ALA A 25 9.07 -6.72 5.31
C ALA A 25 8.45 -7.38 4.07
N ASN A 26 7.92 -8.60 4.17
CA ASN A 26 7.18 -9.26 3.10
C ASN A 26 5.73 -8.77 2.93
N GLN A 27 5.23 -7.94 3.83
CA GLN A 27 3.89 -7.36 3.77
C GLN A 27 3.86 -5.94 3.16
N ARG A 28 5.03 -5.37 2.89
CA ARG A 28 5.18 -4.05 2.24
C ARG A 28 6.31 -4.06 1.24
N CYS A 29 6.16 -3.29 0.18
CA CYS A 29 7.22 -3.05 -0.79
C CYS A 29 7.48 -1.55 -0.95
N TYR A 30 8.71 -1.12 -0.68
CA TYR A 30 9.09 0.28 -0.84
C TYR A 30 9.24 0.66 -2.31
N ALA A 31 8.81 1.87 -2.65
CA ALA A 31 9.00 2.50 -3.94
C ALA A 31 9.60 3.88 -3.77
N ARG A 32 10.70 4.14 -4.46
CA ARG A 32 11.37 5.44 -4.42
C ARG A 32 10.56 6.45 -5.22
N ARG A 33 10.60 7.71 -4.80
CA ARG A 33 9.99 8.81 -5.55
C ARG A 33 10.52 8.82 -6.99
N GLY A 34 9.62 8.92 -7.95
CA GLY A 34 9.95 8.99 -9.38
C GLY A 34 10.08 7.62 -10.07
N GLU A 35 10.06 6.51 -9.33
CA GLU A 35 9.94 5.19 -9.95
C GLU A 35 8.60 5.05 -10.68
N ARG A 36 8.65 4.30 -11.79
CA ARG A 36 7.50 4.02 -12.64
C ARG A 36 7.29 2.52 -12.70
N PHE A 37 6.02 2.12 -12.69
CA PHE A 37 5.63 0.73 -12.74
C PHE A 37 4.57 0.54 -13.80
N LEU A 38 4.62 -0.60 -14.48
CA LEU A 38 3.55 -1.03 -15.39
C LEU A 38 2.53 -1.83 -14.58
N VAL A 39 1.29 -1.35 -14.58
CA VAL A 39 0.15 -1.99 -13.94
C VAL A 39 -0.80 -2.49 -15.01
N SER A 40 -1.32 -3.69 -14.82
CA SER A 40 -2.36 -4.27 -15.69
C SER A 40 -3.73 -3.68 -15.38
N SER A 41 -3.97 -3.29 -14.12
CA SER A 41 -5.18 -2.59 -13.71
C SER A 41 -4.95 -1.77 -12.43
N TYR A 42 -5.81 -0.77 -12.22
CA TYR A 42 -5.95 -0.13 -10.93
C TYR A 42 -7.42 0.24 -10.69
N ARG A 43 -7.85 0.21 -9.44
CA ARG A 43 -9.20 0.61 -9.03
C ARG A 43 -9.19 1.15 -7.61
N ARG A 44 -10.27 1.83 -7.22
CA ARG A 44 -10.50 2.09 -5.80
C ARG A 44 -10.86 0.76 -5.12
N PRO A 45 -10.36 0.48 -3.91
CA PRO A 45 -10.87 -0.62 -3.10
C PRO A 45 -12.39 -0.49 -2.96
N VAL A 46 -13.11 -1.57 -3.26
CA VAL A 46 -14.58 -1.63 -3.17
C VAL A 46 -14.97 -2.57 -2.04
N ASN A 47 -16.09 -2.28 -1.38
CA ASN A 47 -16.63 -3.06 -0.26
C ASN A 47 -15.75 -3.09 1.01
N GLU A 48 -14.77 -2.19 1.10
CA GLU A 48 -13.97 -2.03 2.30
C GLU A 48 -14.57 -0.93 3.17
N SER A 49 -14.70 -1.17 4.47
CA SER A 49 -15.12 -0.15 5.43
C SER A 49 -13.91 0.64 5.90
N PRO A 50 -14.07 1.92 6.31
CA PRO A 50 -13.02 2.63 7.02
C PRO A 50 -12.52 1.82 8.21
N VAL A 51 -11.21 1.70 8.36
CA VAL A 51 -10.58 0.94 9.45
C VAL A 51 -9.97 1.91 10.44
N ARG A 52 -10.25 1.72 11.72
CA ARG A 52 -9.61 2.49 12.79
C ARG A 52 -8.35 1.77 13.25
N GLU A 53 -7.27 2.51 13.44
CA GLU A 53 -6.06 1.99 14.08
C GLU A 53 -6.30 1.87 15.59
N ASP A 54 -6.60 0.65 16.03
CA ASP A 54 -6.96 0.34 17.42
C ASP A 54 -5.78 -0.22 18.25
N ASN A 55 -4.60 -0.39 17.65
CA ASN A 55 -3.40 -0.80 18.37
C ASN A 55 -2.92 0.36 19.27
N ARG A 56 -3.08 0.21 20.59
CA ARG A 56 -2.68 1.21 21.58
C ARG A 56 -1.17 1.50 21.61
N ASN A 57 -0.35 0.61 21.07
CA ASN A 57 1.10 0.81 20.94
C ASN A 57 1.48 1.50 19.63
N SER A 58 0.51 1.73 18.74
CA SER A 58 0.69 2.48 17.50
C SER A 58 0.90 3.96 17.79
N ARG A 59 1.87 4.57 17.11
CA ARG A 59 1.97 6.05 17.05
C ARG A 59 0.84 6.71 16.25
N TYR A 60 0.04 5.90 15.57
CA TYR A 60 -1.10 6.29 14.74
C TYR A 60 -2.43 5.89 15.39
N PHE A 61 -2.42 5.45 16.65
CA PHE A 61 -3.62 5.07 17.39
C PHE A 61 -4.73 6.12 17.25
N GLY A 62 -5.94 5.64 16.91
CA GLY A 62 -7.12 6.46 16.71
C GLY A 62 -7.27 7.04 15.30
N ASN A 63 -6.26 6.93 14.42
CA ASN A 63 -6.39 7.30 13.02
C ASN A 63 -7.45 6.43 12.33
N ILE A 64 -8.10 6.99 11.31
CA ILE A 64 -9.04 6.27 10.46
C ILE A 64 -8.44 6.21 9.06
N GLU A 65 -8.35 5.00 8.54
CA GLU A 65 -7.85 4.67 7.22
C GLU A 65 -9.03 4.44 6.30
N TYR A 66 -9.19 5.33 5.34
CA TYR A 66 -10.28 5.26 4.38
C TYR A 66 -9.82 4.50 3.14
N PRO A 67 -10.49 3.40 2.75
CA PRO A 67 -10.13 2.66 1.54
C PRO A 67 -10.12 3.54 0.28
N GLY A 68 -11.00 4.55 0.24
CA GLY A 68 -11.06 5.54 -0.83
C GLY A 68 -9.79 6.38 -1.00
N ASP A 69 -8.89 6.43 -0.01
CA ASP A 69 -7.60 7.11 -0.09
C ASP A 69 -6.49 6.24 -0.70
N TYR A 70 -6.80 4.99 -1.05
CA TYR A 70 -5.86 4.03 -1.62
C TYR A 70 -6.25 3.65 -3.06
N TRP A 71 -5.23 3.34 -3.86
CA TRP A 71 -5.40 2.59 -5.09
C TRP A 71 -5.11 1.12 -4.81
N GLU A 72 -6.00 0.24 -5.24
CA GLU A 72 -5.70 -1.17 -5.48
C GLU A 72 -5.09 -1.26 -6.89
N VAL A 73 -3.84 -1.69 -6.98
CA VAL A 73 -3.07 -1.78 -8.23
C VAL A 73 -2.63 -3.21 -8.47
N THR A 74 -2.80 -3.72 -9.67
CA THR A 74 -2.29 -5.03 -10.08
C THR A 74 -1.13 -4.79 -11.02
N PHE A 75 0.07 -5.24 -10.65
CA PHE A 75 1.22 -5.10 -11.52
C PHE A 75 1.09 -5.99 -12.76
N GLN A 76 1.72 -5.57 -13.86
CA GLN A 76 1.93 -6.45 -15.01
C GLN A 76 3.11 -7.39 -14.72
N ASN A 77 4.19 -6.81 -14.20
CA ASN A 77 5.34 -7.51 -13.66
C ASN A 77 5.64 -6.96 -12.28
N LEU A 78 5.53 -7.81 -11.26
CA LEU A 78 5.83 -7.43 -9.90
C LEU A 78 7.31 -7.02 -9.79
N PRO A 79 7.65 -5.88 -9.16
CA PRO A 79 9.05 -5.49 -9.02
C PRO A 79 9.81 -6.60 -8.29
N SER A 80 11.04 -6.90 -8.74
CA SER A 80 11.83 -8.03 -8.22
C SER A 80 12.04 -7.97 -6.70
N ARG A 81 12.13 -6.77 -6.13
CA ARG A 81 12.22 -6.56 -4.68
C ARG A 81 10.93 -6.83 -3.90
N CYS A 82 9.80 -6.94 -4.59
CA CYS A 82 8.52 -7.36 -4.02
C CYS A 82 8.19 -8.82 -4.40
N SER A 83 9.09 -9.55 -5.07
CA SER A 83 8.79 -10.85 -5.71
C SER A 83 8.54 -12.00 -4.74
N SER A 84 9.03 -11.93 -3.50
CA SER A 84 8.76 -12.93 -2.46
C SER A 84 7.34 -12.83 -1.85
N GLN A 85 6.48 -11.96 -2.38
CA GLN A 85 5.36 -11.38 -1.64
C GLN A 85 4.07 -11.47 -2.48
N LEU A 86 3.53 -12.67 -2.65
CA LEU A 86 2.24 -12.85 -3.33
C LEU A 86 1.09 -12.73 -2.32
N ASN A 87 0.09 -11.90 -2.65
CA ASN A 87 -1.23 -12.04 -2.02
C ASN A 87 -1.86 -13.34 -2.51
N GLN A 88 -2.75 -13.94 -1.71
CA GLN A 88 -3.45 -15.20 -2.05
C GLN A 88 -4.23 -15.13 -3.39
N GLY A 89 -4.35 -13.95 -4.00
CA GLY A 89 -4.97 -13.71 -5.31
C GLY A 89 -4.09 -13.03 -6.37
N GLY A 90 -2.76 -12.96 -6.22
CA GLY A 90 -1.84 -12.51 -7.28
C GLY A 90 -1.03 -11.24 -6.99
N GLN A 91 -0.77 -10.44 -8.04
CA GLN A 91 0.12 -9.25 -8.04
C GLN A 91 -0.57 -7.95 -7.57
N THR A 92 -1.65 -8.04 -6.79
CA THR A 92 -2.45 -6.89 -6.35
C THR A 92 -1.88 -6.26 -5.08
N TRP A 93 -1.76 -4.95 -5.04
CA TRP A 93 -1.21 -4.16 -3.95
C TRP A 93 -2.02 -2.90 -3.68
N PHE A 94 -1.84 -2.33 -2.50
CA PHE A 94 -2.52 -1.10 -2.08
C PHE A 94 -1.51 0.02 -1.89
N VAL A 95 -1.80 1.21 -2.40
CA VAL A 95 -0.90 2.37 -2.31
C VAL A 95 -1.67 3.65 -2.09
N TYR A 96 -1.12 4.55 -1.26
CA TYR A 96 -1.77 5.81 -0.95
C TYR A 96 -1.88 6.70 -2.19
N ARG A 97 -3.10 7.12 -2.55
CA ARG A 97 -3.41 7.79 -3.82
C ARG A 97 -2.65 9.09 -3.98
N ARG A 98 -2.46 9.85 -2.90
CA ARG A 98 -1.75 11.14 -2.95
C ARG A 98 -0.26 11.01 -3.27
N HIS A 99 0.31 9.80 -3.17
CA HIS A 99 1.71 9.53 -3.51
C HIS A 99 1.90 9.02 -4.94
N VAL A 100 0.82 8.85 -5.71
CA VAL A 100 0.85 8.23 -7.03
C VAL A 100 0.34 9.21 -8.08
N SER A 101 1.05 9.27 -9.21
CA SER A 101 0.57 9.90 -10.45
C SER A 101 0.31 8.79 -11.46
N ILE A 102 -0.93 8.72 -11.95
CA ILE A 102 -1.31 7.84 -13.07
C ILE A 102 -1.22 8.67 -14.34
N ARG A 103 -0.66 8.08 -15.40
CA ARG A 103 -0.45 8.69 -16.71
C ARG A 103 -0.83 7.72 -17.80
#